data_AF-A0A1X0IT22-F1
#
_entry.id   AF-A0A1X0IT22-F1
#
_cell.length_a   1.000
_cell.length_b   1.000
_cell.length_c   1.000
_cell.angle_alpha   90.00
_cell.angle_beta   90.00
_cell.angle_gamma   90.00
#
_symmetry.space_group_name_H-M   'P 1'
#
loop_
_entity.id
_entity.type
_entity.pdbx_description
1 polymer ?
#
loop_
_entity_poly.entity_id
_entity_poly.type
_entity_poly.pdbx_seq_one_letter_code
_entity_poly.pdbx_strand_id
1 'polypeptide(L)'
;MTEPDDVFDKRYGEVLLVTAGADGPEAAVYNSFPLNDCPAELWDKLDAEAIAKEHGALAALLNGPRHWLMSTIDKVAPDRQEIQTFGGIDMIKQATVKLSSMNPAPYTVNHVDRRTVFNFDAGRPVFELVDPQGQRWVMQTYSKAVDPGLNLAGLPELAARLDLPEGWGYETRTLTERLSVDTTTRDAHVTQDNFGNTYSLEF
;
A
#
# COMPACT_ATOMS: atom_id res chain seq x y z
N MET A 1 -25.05 10.56 7.90
CA MET A 1 -23.66 10.33 7.46
C MET A 1 -23.61 8.88 7.04
N THR A 2 -23.44 8.61 5.74
CA THR A 2 -23.04 7.27 5.29
C THR A 2 -21.71 6.95 5.95
N GLU A 3 -21.63 5.86 6.70
CA GLU A 3 -20.33 5.35 7.16
C GLU A 3 -19.46 5.13 5.91
N PRO A 4 -18.15 5.46 5.96
CA PRO A 4 -17.25 5.11 4.88
C PRO A 4 -17.35 3.60 4.61
N ASP A 5 -17.42 3.20 3.34
CA ASP A 5 -17.51 1.79 2.98
C ASP A 5 -16.34 1.01 3.57
N ASP A 6 -16.64 -0.08 4.27
CA ASP A 6 -15.64 -1.01 4.78
C ASP A 6 -14.80 -1.56 3.63
N VAL A 7 -13.48 -1.35 3.68
CA VAL A 7 -12.54 -1.76 2.62
C VAL A 7 -11.78 -3.04 2.94
N PHE A 8 -11.99 -3.61 4.11
CA PHE A 8 -11.21 -4.75 4.59
C PHE A 8 -11.30 -5.95 3.65
N ASP A 9 -10.13 -6.51 3.34
CA ASP A 9 -9.92 -7.61 2.41
C ASP A 9 -10.47 -7.35 0.98
N LYS A 10 -10.73 -6.09 0.61
CA LYS A 10 -11.07 -5.75 -0.78
C LYS A 10 -9.81 -5.70 -1.64
N ARG A 11 -9.88 -6.37 -2.78
CA ARG A 11 -8.82 -6.44 -3.79
C ARG A 11 -8.68 -5.12 -4.54
N TYR A 12 -7.44 -4.73 -4.81
CA TYR A 12 -7.09 -3.61 -5.68
C TYR A 12 -5.70 -3.81 -6.32
N GLY A 13 -5.33 -2.92 -7.24
CA GLY A 13 -4.00 -2.84 -7.81
C GLY A 13 -3.56 -1.39 -8.00
N GLU A 14 -2.25 -1.17 -8.04
CA GLU A 14 -1.66 0.15 -8.21
C GLU A 14 -0.59 0.19 -9.30
N VAL A 15 -0.67 1.18 -10.19
CA VAL A 15 0.42 1.52 -11.11
C VAL A 15 1.10 2.78 -10.60
N LEU A 16 2.40 2.71 -10.38
CA LEU A 16 3.20 3.85 -9.97
C LEU A 16 4.00 4.35 -11.17
N LEU A 17 3.76 5.59 -11.60
CA LEU A 17 4.55 6.23 -12.65
C LEU A 17 5.65 7.07 -12.01
N VAL A 18 6.90 6.69 -12.23
CA VAL A 18 8.07 7.32 -11.62
C VAL A 18 8.60 8.44 -12.50
N THR A 19 8.84 9.61 -11.92
CA THR A 19 9.39 10.80 -12.59
C THR A 19 10.56 11.38 -11.80
N ALA A 20 11.40 12.18 -12.46
CA ALA A 20 12.40 12.98 -11.75
C ALA A 20 11.70 14.16 -11.07
N GLY A 21 11.64 14.17 -9.74
CA GLY A 21 11.21 15.31 -8.94
C GLY A 21 12.39 16.25 -8.61
N ALA A 22 12.08 17.42 -8.04
CA ALA A 22 13.09 18.42 -7.69
C ALA A 22 14.10 17.93 -6.63
N ASP A 23 13.63 17.10 -5.69
CA ASP A 23 14.41 16.60 -4.55
C ASP A 23 14.83 15.12 -4.71
N GLY A 24 14.58 14.52 -5.87
CA GLY A 24 14.80 13.09 -6.13
C GLY A 24 13.65 12.43 -6.90
N PRO A 25 13.70 11.11 -7.12
CA PRO A 25 12.63 10.39 -7.80
C PRO A 25 11.32 10.44 -6.98
N GLU A 26 10.22 10.70 -7.67
CA GLU A 26 8.87 10.65 -7.11
C GLU A 26 7.96 9.77 -7.98
N ALA A 27 6.91 9.22 -7.39
CA ALA A 27 5.97 8.38 -8.11
C ALA A 27 4.52 8.83 -7.91
N ALA A 28 3.81 9.06 -9.00
CA ALA A 28 2.36 9.21 -8.98
C ALA A 28 1.71 7.83 -8.83
N VAL A 29 0.92 7.64 -7.79
CA VAL A 29 0.24 6.37 -7.48
C VAL A 29 -1.16 6.38 -8.05
N TYR A 30 -1.43 5.53 -9.04
CA TYR A 30 -2.75 5.29 -9.60
C TYR A 30 -3.32 4.01 -8.99
N ASN A 31 -4.50 4.08 -8.38
CA ASN A 31 -5.14 2.98 -7.66
C ASN A 31 -6.47 2.60 -8.32
N SER A 32 -6.72 1.30 -8.51
CA SER A 32 -7.94 0.80 -9.15
C SER A 32 -9.21 0.95 -8.30
N PHE A 33 -9.06 1.10 -6.98
CA PHE A 33 -10.17 1.23 -6.04
C PHE A 33 -10.66 2.69 -5.95
N PRO A 34 -11.99 2.94 -5.88
CA PRO A 34 -13.09 1.98 -5.88
C PRO A 34 -13.65 1.66 -7.28
N LEU A 35 -12.97 2.05 -8.37
CA LEU A 35 -13.50 1.93 -9.73
C LEU A 35 -13.67 0.46 -10.17
N ASN A 36 -12.75 -0.41 -9.75
CA ASN A 36 -12.80 -1.85 -10.04
C ASN A 36 -11.93 -2.64 -9.03
N ASP A 37 -12.07 -3.96 -9.05
CA ASP A 37 -11.40 -4.91 -8.16
C ASP A 37 -10.05 -5.42 -8.70
N CYS A 38 -9.43 -4.70 -9.64
CA CYS A 38 -8.19 -5.10 -10.31
C CYS A 38 -8.32 -6.48 -11.00
N PRO A 39 -9.05 -6.58 -12.13
CA PRO A 39 -9.31 -7.85 -12.81
C PRO A 39 -8.02 -8.58 -13.18
N ALA A 40 -7.89 -9.85 -12.77
CA ALA A 40 -6.67 -10.64 -12.98
C ALA A 40 -6.28 -10.74 -14.46
N GLU A 41 -7.26 -11.01 -15.34
CA GLU A 41 -7.00 -11.16 -16.78
C GLU A 41 -6.46 -9.90 -17.47
N LEU A 42 -6.71 -8.72 -16.90
CA LEU A 42 -6.17 -7.46 -17.38
C LEU A 42 -4.85 -7.14 -16.70
N TRP A 43 -4.78 -7.34 -15.37
CA TRP A 43 -3.59 -7.06 -14.57
C TRP A 43 -2.38 -7.89 -15.02
N ASP A 44 -2.59 -9.18 -15.26
CA ASP A 44 -1.53 -10.13 -15.65
C ASP A 44 -0.96 -9.84 -17.05
N LYS A 45 -1.63 -8.97 -17.83
CA LYS A 45 -1.19 -8.53 -19.16
C LYS A 45 -0.50 -7.16 -19.14
N LEU A 46 -0.43 -6.49 -17.99
CA LEU A 46 0.26 -5.20 -17.89
C LEU A 46 1.76 -5.39 -18.10
N ASP A 47 2.33 -4.52 -18.92
CA ASP A 47 3.76 -4.45 -19.19
C ASP A 47 4.28 -3.12 -18.64
N ALA A 48 5.09 -3.19 -17.58
CA ALA A 48 5.62 -2.02 -16.89
C ALA A 48 6.51 -1.16 -17.80
N GLU A 49 7.30 -1.77 -18.69
CA GLU A 49 8.20 -1.03 -19.60
C GLU A 49 7.38 -0.31 -20.68
N ALA A 50 6.36 -0.98 -21.22
CA ALA A 50 5.45 -0.37 -22.18
C ALA A 50 4.68 0.81 -21.57
N ILE A 51 4.15 0.64 -20.35
CA ILE A 51 3.47 1.69 -19.59
C ILE A 51 4.42 2.87 -19.36
N ALA A 52 5.64 2.63 -18.88
CA ALA A 52 6.62 3.69 -18.64
C ALA A 52 6.86 4.52 -19.91
N LYS A 53 7.06 3.84 -21.04
CA LYS A 53 7.29 4.46 -22.34
C LYS A 53 6.08 5.26 -22.83
N GLU A 54 4.88 4.72 -22.69
CA GLU A 54 3.62 5.38 -23.09
C GLU A 54 3.43 6.70 -22.34
N HIS A 55 3.74 6.72 -21.04
CA HIS A 55 3.56 7.89 -20.19
C HIS A 55 4.78 8.81 -20.09
N GLY A 56 5.88 8.49 -20.79
CA GLY A 56 7.13 9.24 -20.68
C GLY A 56 7.71 9.23 -19.27
N ALA A 57 7.41 8.20 -18.48
CA ALA A 57 7.92 8.02 -17.13
C ALA A 57 9.33 7.39 -17.16
N LEU A 58 10.11 7.60 -16.11
CA LEU A 58 11.42 6.95 -15.94
C LEU A 58 11.26 5.44 -15.75
N ALA A 59 10.21 5.05 -15.04
CA ALA A 59 9.81 3.66 -14.81
C ALA A 59 8.32 3.62 -14.48
N ALA A 60 7.70 2.47 -14.66
CA ALA A 60 6.42 2.14 -14.05
C ALA A 60 6.63 0.96 -13.11
N LEU A 61 5.97 0.97 -11.96
CA LEU A 61 5.98 -0.15 -11.02
C LEU A 61 4.55 -0.71 -10.90
N LEU A 62 4.42 -2.03 -11.08
CA LEU A 62 3.17 -2.74 -10.87
C LEU A 62 3.11 -3.19 -9.41
N ASN A 63 2.26 -2.53 -8.64
CA ASN A 63 2.18 -2.69 -7.20
C ASN A 63 0.91 -3.47 -6.81
N GLY A 64 0.80 -4.72 -7.26
CA GLY A 64 -0.32 -5.60 -6.93
C GLY A 64 -0.39 -6.93 -7.70
N PRO A 65 -1.51 -7.67 -7.58
CA PRO A 65 -2.72 -7.30 -6.83
C PRO A 65 -2.52 -7.33 -5.31
N ARG A 66 -3.27 -6.49 -4.60
CA ARG A 66 -3.19 -6.27 -3.14
C ARG A 66 -4.58 -6.33 -2.51
N HIS A 67 -4.61 -6.48 -1.21
CA HIS A 67 -5.85 -6.41 -0.42
C HIS A 67 -5.63 -5.49 0.78
N TRP A 68 -6.63 -4.66 1.07
CA TRP A 68 -6.60 -3.76 2.22
C TRP A 68 -6.79 -4.52 3.54
N LEU A 69 -6.16 -4.03 4.60
CA LEU A 69 -6.39 -4.49 5.98
C LEU A 69 -6.97 -3.38 6.87
N MET A 70 -7.13 -2.17 6.35
CA MET A 70 -7.93 -1.13 6.99
C MET A 70 -9.42 -1.47 6.92
N SER A 71 -10.16 -1.02 7.93
CA SER A 71 -11.62 -0.93 7.85
C SER A 71 -12.04 0.24 6.96
N THR A 72 -11.50 1.44 7.21
CA THR A 72 -11.86 2.63 6.43
C THR A 72 -10.65 3.49 6.13
N ILE A 73 -10.77 4.26 5.05
CA ILE A 73 -9.76 5.22 4.61
C ILE A 73 -10.44 6.60 4.58
N ASP A 74 -10.10 7.45 5.54
CA ASP A 74 -10.58 8.83 5.54
C ASP A 74 -9.59 9.71 4.80
N LYS A 75 -10.07 10.29 3.71
CA LYS A 75 -9.28 11.18 2.85
C LYS A 75 -10.17 12.24 2.25
N VAL A 76 -9.67 13.48 2.24
CA VAL A 76 -10.31 14.55 1.47
C VAL A 76 -10.05 14.27 -0.01
N ALA A 77 -11.10 13.86 -0.72
CA ALA A 77 -11.01 13.72 -2.17
C ALA A 77 -10.83 15.10 -2.83
N PRO A 78 -9.96 15.23 -3.84
CA PRO A 78 -9.88 16.46 -4.62
C PRO A 78 -11.19 16.68 -5.39
N ASP A 79 -11.52 17.95 -5.68
CA ASP A 79 -12.72 18.33 -6.45
C ASP A 79 -12.80 17.64 -7.82
N ARG A 80 -11.64 17.33 -8.40
CA ARG A 80 -11.51 16.56 -9.64
C ARG A 80 -10.58 15.38 -9.43
N GLN A 81 -11.08 14.17 -9.66
CA GLN A 81 -10.29 12.96 -9.72
C GLN A 81 -9.62 12.85 -11.10
N GLU A 82 -8.30 12.61 -11.10
CA GLU A 82 -7.56 12.27 -12.31
C GLU A 82 -7.66 10.75 -12.50
N ILE A 83 -8.39 10.34 -13.54
CA ILE A 83 -8.56 8.93 -13.91
C ILE A 83 -7.68 8.63 -15.12
N GLN A 84 -6.95 7.53 -15.07
CA GLN A 84 -6.14 7.00 -16.16
C GLN A 84 -6.39 5.50 -16.32
N THR A 85 -6.38 5.03 -17.56
CA THR A 85 -6.58 3.63 -17.89
C THR A 85 -5.24 2.98 -18.21
N PHE A 86 -4.90 1.88 -17.53
CA PHE A 86 -3.71 1.07 -17.80
C PHE A 86 -4.15 -0.32 -18.24
N GLY A 87 -3.87 -0.69 -19.49
CA GLY A 87 -4.23 -2.02 -20.03
C GLY A 87 -5.72 -2.38 -19.87
N GLY A 88 -6.61 -1.37 -19.93
CA GLY A 88 -8.05 -1.55 -19.74
C GLY A 88 -8.54 -1.47 -18.29
N ILE A 89 -7.66 -1.16 -17.33
CA ILE A 89 -8.01 -0.96 -15.92
C ILE A 89 -8.04 0.53 -15.61
N ASP A 90 -9.22 1.06 -15.30
CA ASP A 90 -9.35 2.44 -14.85
C ASP A 90 -8.81 2.59 -13.42
N MET A 91 -8.01 3.63 -13.20
CA MET A 91 -7.37 3.91 -11.92
C MET A 91 -7.41 5.41 -11.62
N ILE A 92 -7.58 5.74 -10.33
CA ILE A 92 -7.57 7.12 -9.84
C ILE A 92 -6.17 7.45 -9.31
N LYS A 93 -5.62 8.60 -9.67
CA LYS A 93 -4.41 9.12 -9.03
C LYS A 93 -4.71 9.47 -7.57
N GLN A 94 -4.13 8.71 -6.65
CA GLN A 94 -4.38 8.86 -5.22
C GLN A 94 -3.30 9.70 -4.53
N ALA A 95 -2.02 9.49 -4.83
CA ALA A 95 -0.95 10.13 -4.06
C ALA A 95 0.30 10.35 -4.89
N THR A 96 1.23 11.11 -4.32
CA THR A 96 2.62 11.17 -4.76
C THR A 96 3.50 10.60 -3.65
N VAL A 97 4.33 9.61 -3.98
CA VAL A 97 5.32 9.02 -3.07
C VAL A 97 6.68 9.64 -3.37
N LYS A 98 7.38 10.12 -2.35
CA LYS A 98 8.80 10.47 -2.46
C LYS A 98 9.61 9.20 -2.24
N LEU A 99 10.26 8.72 -3.30
CA LEU A 99 11.00 7.48 -3.24
C LEU A 99 12.38 7.72 -2.61
N SER A 100 12.70 6.96 -1.57
CA SER A 100 14.06 6.95 -1.02
C SER A 100 15.09 6.36 -2.00
N SER A 101 14.63 5.46 -2.88
CA SER A 101 15.39 4.89 -3.99
C SER A 101 14.44 4.31 -5.05
N MET A 102 14.94 4.11 -6.27
CA MET A 102 14.18 3.51 -7.38
C MET A 102 13.86 2.01 -7.17
N ASN A 103 14.56 1.36 -6.24
CA ASN A 103 14.37 -0.05 -5.89
C ASN A 103 14.58 -0.21 -4.36
N PRO A 104 13.60 0.21 -3.54
CA PRO A 104 13.76 0.19 -2.10
C PRO A 104 13.88 -1.26 -1.63
N ALA A 105 14.97 -1.57 -0.93
CA ALA A 105 15.10 -2.85 -0.27
C ALA A 105 13.97 -3.03 0.76
N PRO A 106 13.47 -4.26 0.99
CA PRO A 106 12.55 -4.55 2.06
C PRO A 106 13.03 -3.95 3.40
N TYR A 107 12.08 -3.56 4.25
CA TYR A 107 12.31 -2.95 5.56
C TYR A 107 13.01 -1.58 5.52
N THR A 108 13.07 -0.94 4.34
CA THR A 108 13.48 0.47 4.20
C THR A 108 12.26 1.39 4.33
N VAL A 109 12.42 2.54 4.99
CA VAL A 109 11.35 3.52 5.18
C VAL A 109 11.26 4.47 3.99
N ASN A 110 10.03 4.64 3.48
CA ASN A 110 9.67 5.63 2.48
C ASN A 110 8.67 6.63 3.07
N HIS A 111 8.67 7.85 2.53
CA HIS A 111 7.77 8.91 2.94
C HIS A 111 6.68 9.14 1.89
N VAL A 112 5.42 9.08 2.30
CA VAL A 112 4.27 9.22 1.40
C VAL A 112 3.40 10.40 1.83
N ASP A 113 3.26 11.39 0.95
CA ASP A 113 2.35 12.52 1.16
C ASP A 113 0.94 12.15 0.69
N ARG A 114 0.23 11.37 1.53
CA ARG A 114 -1.14 10.88 1.22
C ARG A 114 -2.26 11.64 1.93
N ARG A 115 -1.95 12.34 3.04
CA ARG A 115 -2.90 13.11 3.85
C ARG A 115 -4.17 12.33 4.21
N THR A 116 -4.01 11.10 4.71
CA THR A 116 -5.11 10.18 5.04
C THR A 116 -5.10 9.76 6.51
N VAL A 117 -6.26 9.34 7.00
CA VAL A 117 -6.38 8.50 8.20
C VAL A 117 -6.73 7.09 7.78
N PHE A 118 -5.94 6.12 8.23
CA PHE A 118 -6.24 4.70 8.07
C PHE A 118 -6.80 4.17 9.38
N ASN A 119 -8.04 3.69 9.36
CA ASN A 119 -8.70 3.17 10.54
C ASN A 119 -8.77 1.64 10.48
N PHE A 120 -8.41 1.01 11.59
CA PHE A 120 -8.54 -0.42 11.84
C PHE A 120 -9.50 -0.59 13.02
N ASP A 121 -10.65 -1.21 12.79
CA ASP A 121 -11.68 -1.27 13.83
C ASP A 121 -11.42 -2.33 14.89
N ALA A 122 -11.98 -2.10 16.08
CA ALA A 122 -12.03 -3.07 17.15
C ALA A 122 -12.65 -4.40 16.68
N GLY A 123 -12.16 -5.51 17.23
CA GLY A 123 -12.57 -6.87 16.89
C GLY A 123 -11.87 -7.46 15.66
N ARG A 124 -11.03 -6.69 14.96
CA ARG A 124 -10.27 -7.17 13.79
C ARG A 124 -8.82 -7.52 14.16
N PRO A 125 -8.21 -8.49 13.47
CA PRO A 125 -6.79 -8.70 13.56
C PRO A 125 -6.06 -7.53 12.87
N VAL A 126 -4.97 -7.09 13.47
CA VAL A 126 -3.91 -6.37 12.78
C VAL A 126 -2.63 -7.19 12.83
N PHE A 127 -1.84 -7.01 11.79
CA PHE A 127 -0.59 -7.71 11.55
C PHE A 127 0.53 -6.69 11.54
N GLU A 128 1.57 -6.89 12.31
CA GLU A 128 2.48 -5.80 12.65
C GLU A 128 3.92 -6.24 12.60
N LEU A 129 4.78 -5.35 12.13
CA LEU A 129 6.20 -5.41 12.43
C LEU A 129 6.48 -4.59 13.69
N VAL A 130 7.37 -5.10 14.54
CA VAL A 130 7.91 -4.36 15.69
C VAL A 130 9.38 -4.16 15.43
N ASP A 131 9.83 -2.91 15.29
CA ASP A 131 11.24 -2.62 15.04
C ASP A 131 12.09 -2.69 16.33
N PRO A 132 13.43 -2.61 16.24
CA PRO A 132 14.30 -2.73 17.41
C PRO A 132 14.17 -1.57 18.41
N GLN A 133 13.48 -0.48 18.05
CA GLN A 133 13.16 0.64 18.95
C GLN A 133 11.79 0.42 19.63
N GLY A 134 11.08 -0.65 19.29
CA GLY A 134 9.75 -0.96 19.79
C GLY A 134 8.62 -0.23 19.07
N GLN A 135 8.91 0.45 17.94
CA GLN A 135 7.85 1.08 17.17
C GLN A 135 7.04 0.03 16.40
N ARG A 136 5.74 0.23 16.30
CA ARG A 136 4.82 -0.67 15.61
C ARG A 136 4.52 -0.17 14.21
N TRP A 137 4.61 -1.09 13.25
CA TRP A 137 4.28 -0.85 11.86
C TRP A 137 3.10 -1.75 11.51
N VAL A 138 1.93 -1.16 11.33
CA VAL A 138 0.68 -1.88 11.07
C VAL A 138 0.58 -2.18 9.58
N MET A 139 0.36 -3.44 9.21
CA MET A 139 0.17 -3.85 7.83
C MET A 139 -1.10 -3.18 7.28
N GLN A 140 -0.92 -2.27 6.34
CA GLN A 140 -2.03 -1.64 5.62
C GLN A 140 -2.54 -2.57 4.53
N THR A 141 -1.66 -3.30 3.86
CA THR A 141 -2.03 -4.14 2.71
C THR A 141 -1.15 -5.39 2.63
N TYR A 142 -1.75 -6.52 2.27
CA TYR A 142 -0.99 -7.69 1.86
C TYR A 142 -0.94 -7.79 0.33
N SER A 143 0.19 -8.27 -0.18
CA SER A 143 0.50 -8.37 -1.61
C SER A 143 0.42 -9.82 -2.07
N LYS A 144 -0.04 -10.01 -3.30
CA LYS A 144 -0.03 -11.31 -3.97
C LYS A 144 1.01 -11.39 -5.09
N ALA A 145 1.87 -10.39 -5.22
CA ALA A 145 2.87 -10.29 -6.29
C ALA A 145 3.98 -11.34 -6.16
N VAL A 146 4.45 -11.59 -4.92
CA VAL A 146 5.51 -12.60 -4.64
C VAL A 146 4.91 -13.96 -4.35
N ASP A 147 3.81 -14.01 -3.58
CA ASP A 147 3.08 -15.23 -3.26
C ASP A 147 1.60 -15.10 -3.66
N PRO A 148 1.21 -15.62 -4.84
CA PRO A 148 -0.19 -15.64 -5.29
C PRO A 148 -1.14 -16.44 -4.38
N GLY A 149 -0.62 -17.30 -3.50
CA GLY A 149 -1.38 -18.07 -2.52
C GLY A 149 -1.67 -17.31 -1.22
N LEU A 150 -0.96 -16.20 -0.95
CA LEU A 150 -1.14 -15.41 0.27
C LEU A 150 -2.58 -14.86 0.33
N ASN A 151 -3.17 -15.01 1.51
CA ASN A 151 -4.53 -14.58 1.83
C ASN A 151 -4.63 -14.21 3.30
N LEU A 152 -5.72 -13.55 3.69
CA LEU A 152 -5.95 -13.07 5.06
C LEU A 152 -5.73 -14.15 6.14
N ALA A 153 -6.19 -15.38 5.92
CA ALA A 153 -6.08 -16.46 6.89
C ALA A 153 -4.63 -16.96 7.09
N GLY A 154 -3.75 -16.70 6.13
CA GLY A 154 -2.33 -17.05 6.21
C GLY A 154 -1.45 -16.01 6.90
N LEU A 155 -1.96 -14.78 7.10
CA LEU A 155 -1.17 -13.69 7.70
C LEU A 155 -0.70 -13.98 9.13
N PRO A 156 -1.47 -14.63 10.04
CA PRO A 156 -0.98 -14.95 11.39
C PRO A 156 0.32 -15.78 11.41
N GLU A 157 0.57 -16.58 10.37
CA GLU A 157 1.74 -17.46 10.28
C GLU A 157 2.89 -16.86 9.45
N LEU A 158 2.73 -15.61 9.00
CA LEU A 158 3.66 -14.98 8.07
C LEU A 158 5.08 -14.83 8.65
N ALA A 159 5.19 -14.66 9.98
CA ALA A 159 6.48 -14.51 10.68
C ALA A 159 7.54 -15.54 10.27
N ALA A 160 7.14 -16.81 10.10
CA ALA A 160 8.05 -17.90 9.77
C ALA A 160 8.61 -17.81 8.33
N ARG A 161 8.08 -16.92 7.51
CA ARG A 161 8.42 -16.73 6.10
C ARG A 161 9.11 -15.38 5.84
N LEU A 162 9.08 -14.46 6.81
CA LEU A 162 9.66 -13.14 6.66
C LEU A 162 11.17 -13.16 6.86
N ASP A 163 11.89 -12.47 5.97
CA ASP A 163 13.32 -12.21 6.12
C ASP A 163 13.54 -10.99 7.04
N LEU A 164 13.15 -11.10 8.31
CA LEU A 164 13.19 -9.99 9.25
C LEU A 164 14.64 -9.54 9.54
N PRO A 165 14.94 -8.22 9.51
CA PRO A 165 16.23 -7.71 9.97
C PRO A 165 16.45 -8.00 11.45
N GLU A 166 17.71 -7.94 11.89
CA GLU A 166 18.05 -8.17 13.31
C GLU A 166 17.26 -7.22 14.23
N GLY A 167 16.66 -7.80 15.27
CA GLY A 167 15.86 -7.08 16.27
C GLY A 167 14.42 -6.76 15.84
N TRP A 168 14.02 -7.05 14.60
CA TRP A 168 12.64 -6.92 14.17
C TRP A 168 11.83 -8.15 14.59
N GLY A 169 10.57 -7.92 14.96
CA GLY A 169 9.57 -8.94 15.24
C GLY A 169 8.36 -8.82 14.32
N TYR A 170 7.58 -9.89 14.25
CA TYR A 170 6.25 -9.89 13.64
C TYR A 170 5.22 -10.36 14.67
N GLU A 171 4.13 -9.60 14.80
CA GLU A 171 3.07 -9.88 15.76
C GLU A 171 1.69 -9.79 15.11
N THR A 172 0.74 -10.54 15.66
CA THR A 172 -0.68 -10.39 15.35
C THR A 172 -1.41 -10.05 16.63
N ARG A 173 -2.23 -9.00 16.60
CA ARG A 173 -3.11 -8.63 17.71
C ARG A 173 -4.55 -8.47 17.22
N THR A 174 -5.52 -8.89 18.03
CA THR A 174 -6.91 -8.49 17.82
C THR A 174 -7.14 -7.18 18.54
N LEU A 175 -7.61 -6.17 17.81
CA LEU A 175 -7.86 -4.85 18.37
C LEU A 175 -9.04 -4.89 19.34
N THR A 176 -8.90 -4.25 20.50
CA THR A 176 -9.98 -4.06 21.48
C THR A 176 -10.65 -2.69 21.33
N GLU A 177 -9.95 -1.75 20.72
CA GLU A 177 -10.39 -0.41 20.36
C GLU A 177 -9.93 -0.06 18.94
N ARG A 178 -10.53 0.97 18.33
CA ARG A 178 -10.11 1.40 16.99
C ARG A 178 -8.68 1.93 17.04
N LEU A 179 -7.85 1.45 16.12
CA LEU A 179 -6.53 1.99 15.84
C LEU A 179 -6.62 2.91 14.62
N SER A 180 -6.11 4.15 14.75
CA SER A 180 -6.10 5.13 13.67
C SER A 180 -4.68 5.60 13.40
N VAL A 181 -4.19 5.35 12.18
CA VAL A 181 -2.93 5.90 11.69
C VAL A 181 -3.23 7.21 10.96
N ASP A 182 -3.12 8.34 11.66
CA ASP A 182 -3.40 9.68 11.14
C ASP A 182 -2.15 10.34 10.54
N THR A 183 -2.20 10.59 9.24
CA THR A 183 -1.14 11.24 8.46
C THR A 183 -1.63 12.52 7.77
N THR A 184 -2.68 13.15 8.28
CA THR A 184 -3.25 14.37 7.69
C THR A 184 -2.31 15.58 7.80
N THR A 185 -1.46 15.63 8.83
CA THR A 185 -0.56 16.75 9.10
C THR A 185 0.92 16.46 8.83
N ARG A 186 1.26 15.23 8.43
CA ARG A 186 2.65 14.77 8.22
C ARG A 186 2.73 13.69 7.15
N ASP A 187 3.92 13.47 6.60
CA ASP A 187 4.15 12.35 5.69
C ASP A 187 3.95 11.01 6.42
N ALA A 188 3.34 10.04 5.75
CA ALA A 188 3.27 8.68 6.25
C ALA A 188 4.64 8.02 6.13
N HIS A 189 5.06 7.28 7.16
CA HIS A 189 6.20 6.38 7.07
C HIS A 189 5.70 5.01 6.64
N VAL A 190 6.25 4.51 5.54
CA VAL A 190 5.82 3.28 4.89
C VAL A 190 7.00 2.38 4.64
N THR A 191 6.86 1.10 4.96
CA THR A 191 7.85 0.07 4.61
C THR A 191 7.17 -1.15 4.00
N GLN A 192 7.96 -1.99 3.34
CA GLN A 192 7.50 -3.24 2.74
C GLN A 192 8.35 -4.41 3.21
N ASP A 193 7.74 -5.57 3.42
CA ASP A 193 8.48 -6.81 3.69
C ASP A 193 8.95 -7.52 2.39
N ASN A 194 9.59 -8.68 2.52
CA ASN A 194 10.08 -9.47 1.39
C ASN A 194 8.98 -10.08 0.50
N PHE A 195 7.70 -10.04 0.91
CA PHE A 195 6.55 -10.38 0.06
C PHE A 195 5.90 -9.16 -0.58
N GLY A 196 6.41 -7.96 -0.27
CA GLY A 196 5.85 -6.70 -0.70
C GLY A 196 4.57 -6.31 0.06
N ASN A 197 4.27 -6.93 1.21
CA ASN A 197 3.19 -6.43 2.08
C ASN A 197 3.60 -5.06 2.59
N THR A 198 2.66 -4.13 2.63
CA THR A 198 2.96 -2.74 2.97
C THR A 198 2.51 -2.45 4.39
N TYR A 199 3.35 -1.77 5.16
CA TYR A 199 3.09 -1.38 6.56
C TYR A 199 3.13 0.14 6.71
N SER A 200 2.42 0.69 7.69
CA SER A 200 2.49 2.09 8.10
C SER A 200 2.90 2.19 9.56
N LEU A 201 3.80 3.11 9.88
CA LEU A 201 4.19 3.39 11.25
C LEU A 201 2.98 3.92 12.05
N GLU A 202 2.76 3.35 13.24
CA GLU A 202 1.87 3.86 14.27
C GLU A 202 2.58 5.00 15.03
N PHE A 203 1.93 6.16 15.15
CA PHE A 203 2.49 7.38 15.77
C PHE A 203 1.90 7.66 17.16
#